data_AF-G2GL80-F1
#
_entry.id   AF-G2GL80-F1
#
_cell.length_a   1.000
_cell.length_b   1.000
_cell.length_c   1.000
_cell.angle_alpha   90.00
_cell.angle_beta   90.00
_cell.angle_gamma   90.00
#
_symmetry.space_group_name_H-M   'P 1'
#
loop_
_entity.id
_entity.type
_entity.pdbx_description
1 polymer ?
#
loop_
_entity_poly.entity_id
_entity_poly.type
_entity_poly.pdbx_seq_one_letter_code
_entity_poly.pdbx_strand_id
1 'polypeptide(L)' 'VLFVTHNVREAVRLAQRVVLLSSRPGRIARQWTIDIPQPRRIEDTDVAELSREITEELRREIRRHGRH' A
#
# COMPACT_ATOMS: atom_id res chain seq x y z
N VAL A 1 -8.52 2.69 -14.30
CA VAL A 1 -8.35 3.95 -13.53
C VAL A 1 -7.12 3.80 -12.64
N LEU A 2 -6.34 4.86 -12.45
CA LEU A 2 -5.18 4.88 -11.55
C LEU A 2 -5.42 5.95 -10.49
N PHE A 3 -5.21 5.59 -9.22
CA PHE A 3 -5.24 6.52 -8.09
C PHE A 3 -3.88 6.59 -7.43
N VAL A 4 -3.50 7.78 -7.00
CA VAL A 4 -2.32 8.02 -6.18
C VAL A 4 -2.81 8.61 -4.87
N THR A 5 -2.58 7.91 -3.77
CA THR A 5 -3.01 8.33 -2.43
C THR A 5 -1.90 8.03 -1.43
N HIS A 6 -1.87 8.81 -0.36
CA HIS A 6 -1.04 8.53 0.81
C HIS A 6 -1.78 7.68 1.86
N ASN A 7 -3.07 7.38 1.63
CA ASN A 7 -3.89 6.58 2.52
C ASN A 7 -3.89 5.11 2.08
N VAL A 8 -3.12 4.27 2.78
CA VAL A 8 -2.97 2.85 2.47
C VAL A 8 -4.30 2.09 2.60
N ARG A 9 -5.12 2.39 3.61
CA ARG A 9 -6.42 1.71 3.81
C ARG A 9 -7.38 1.98 2.67
N GLU A 10 -7.41 3.23 2.20
CA GLU A 10 -8.21 3.60 1.03
C GLU A 10 -7.71 2.86 -0.23
N ALA A 11 -6.39 2.76 -0.42
CA ALA A 11 -5.80 2.03 -1.54
C ALA A 11 -6.22 0.54 -1.54
N VAL A 12 -6.15 -0.13 -0.39
CA VAL A 12 -6.55 -1.55 -0.26
C VAL A 12 -8.06 -1.73 -0.47
N ARG A 13 -8.89 -0.83 0.07
CA ARG A 13 -10.34 -0.90 -0.12
C ARG A 13 -10.76 -0.78 -1.58
N LEU A 14 -10.12 0.11 -2.35
CA LEU A 14 -10.57 0.46 -3.70
C LEU A 14 -9.85 -0.32 -4.81
N ALA A 15 -8.57 -0.66 -4.64
CA ALA A 15 -7.76 -1.15 -5.74
C ALA A 15 -7.83 -2.68 -5.91
N GLN A 16 -7.59 -3.14 -7.13
CA GLN A 16 -7.29 -4.55 -7.42
C GLN A 16 -5.78 -4.85 -7.26
N ARG A 17 -4.96 -3.80 -7.38
CA ARG A 17 -3.51 -3.86 -7.23
C ARG A 17 -3.00 -2.59 -6.57
N VAL A 18 -2.14 -2.73 -5.56
CA VAL A 18 -1.44 -1.62 -4.92
C VAL A 18 0.04 -1.68 -5.32
N VAL A 19 0.61 -0.53 -5.70
CA VAL A 19 2.03 -0.41 -6.05
C VAL A 19 2.66 0.61 -5.11
N LEU A 20 3.71 0.20 -4.39
CA LEU A 20 4.51 1.07 -3.55
C LEU A 20 5.72 1.57 -4.34
N LEU A 21 5.92 2.88 -4.32
CA LEU A 21 7.08 3.53 -4.91
C LEU A 21 8.16 3.78 -3.84
N SER A 22 9.42 3.56 -4.20
CA SER A 22 10.57 3.93 -3.40
C SER A 22 10.71 5.44 -3.31
N SER A 23 11.42 5.87 -2.26
CA SER A 23 11.96 7.23 -2.23
C SER A 23 13.07 7.37 -3.29
N ARG A 24 13.42 8.61 -3.63
CA ARG A 24 14.39 8.99 -4.67
C ARG A 24 15.54 7.97 -4.89
N PRO A 25 15.77 7.52 -6.14
CA PRO A 25 14.94 7.75 -7.33
C PRO A 25 13.64 6.91 -7.26
N GLY A 26 12.52 7.49 -7.72
CA GLY A 26 11.23 6.80 -7.72
C GLY A 26 11.28 5.52 -8.58
N ARG A 27 11.25 4.37 -7.92
CA ARG A 27 11.20 3.03 -8.50
C ARG A 27 10.05 2.27 -7.87
N ILE A 28 9.60 1.20 -8.51
CA ILE A 28 8.64 0.29 -7.87
C ILE A 28 9.40 -0.47 -6.79
N ALA A 29 9.05 -0.25 -5.53
CA ALA A 29 9.64 -0.96 -4.40
C ALA A 29 8.95 -2.31 -4.19
N ARG A 30 7.62 -2.34 -4.30
CA ARG A 30 6.81 -3.55 -4.19
C ARG A 30 5.43 -3.36 -4.83
N GLN A 31 4.76 -4.47 -5.13
CA GLN A 31 3.36 -4.50 -5.54
C GLN A 31 2.60 -5.62 -4.83
N TRP A 32 1.29 -5.44 -4.66
CA TRP A 32 0.37 -6.42 -4.09
C TRP A 32 -0.86 -6.56 -4.98
N THR A 33 -1.28 -7.79 -5.20
CA THR A 33 -2.63 -8.10 -5.68
C THR A 33 -3.58 -8.09 -4.50
N ILE A 34 -4.76 -7.50 -4.65
CA ILE A 34 -5.76 -7.41 -3.58
C ILE A 34 -6.84 -8.47 -3.80
N ASP A 35 -6.60 -9.66 -3.25
CA ASP A 35 -7.49 -10.83 -3.38
C ASP A 35 -8.64 -10.83 -2.34
N ILE A 36 -9.01 -9.65 -1.85
CA ILE A 36 -10.17 -9.45 -0.97
C ILE A 36 -11.41 -9.23 -1.84
N PRO A 37 -12.49 -10.02 -1.69
CA PRO A 37 -13.70 -9.86 -2.49
C PRO A 37 -14.41 -8.53 -2.21
N GLN A 38 -15.21 -8.06 -3.17
CA GLN A 38 -16.06 -6.88 -3.01
C GLN A 38 -17.46 -7.30 -2.47
N PRO A 39 -18.16 -6.43 -1.71
CA PRO A 39 -17.77 -5.08 -1.31
C PRO A 39 -16.83 -5.06 -0.10
N ARG A 40 -15.82 -4.19 -0.13
CA ARG A 40 -14.87 -3.97 0.98
C ARG A 40 -15.19 -2.72 1.78
N ARG A 41 -15.06 -2.81 3.10
CA ARG A 41 -15.12 -1.68 4.03
C ARG A 41 -13.75 -1.42 4.65
N ILE A 42 -13.54 -0.20 5.17
CA ILE A 42 -12.25 0.19 5.76
C ILE A 42 -12.01 -0.55 7.07
N GLU A 43 -13.10 -0.99 7.70
CA GLU A 43 -13.16 -1.67 8.98
C GLU A 43 -12.95 -3.19 8.88
N ASP A 44 -13.03 -3.77 7.68
CA ASP A 44 -12.87 -5.21 7.47
C ASP A 44 -11.47 -5.67 7.93
N THR A 45 -11.41 -6.81 8.61
CA THR A 45 -10.16 -7.35 9.16
C THR A 45 -9.10 -7.56 8.06
N ASP A 46 -9.47 -8.17 6.94
CA ASP A 46 -8.54 -8.43 5.83
C ASP A 46 -7.97 -7.13 5.24
N VAL A 47 -8.79 -6.07 5.16
CA VAL A 47 -8.36 -4.75 4.71
C VAL A 47 -7.38 -4.15 5.72
N ALA A 48 -7.68 -4.26 7.02
CA ALA A 48 -6.81 -3.76 8.08
C ALA A 48 -5.46 -4.50 8.10
N GLU A 49 -5.45 -5.82 7.92
CA GLU A 49 -4.24 -6.64 7.92
C GLU A 49 -3.32 -6.32 6.74
N LEU A 50 -3.86 -6.30 5.52
CA LEU A 50 -3.08 -5.97 4.33
C LEU A 50 -2.61 -4.52 4.35
N SER A 51 -3.43 -3.60 4.86
CA SER A 51 -3.02 -2.21 5.04
C SER A 51 -1.87 -2.05 6.03
N ARG A 52 -1.87 -2.84 7.11
CA ARG A 52 -0.78 -2.88 8.09
C ARG A 52 0.50 -3.40 7.44
N GLU A 53 0.43 -4.46 6.65
CA GLU A 53 1.57 -5.00 5.92
C GLU A 53 2.20 -3.95 5.00
N ILE A 54 1.39 -3.33 4.14
CA ILE A 54 1.85 -2.32 3.17
C ILE A 54 2.43 -1.11 3.92
N THR A 55 1.81 -0.68 5.02
CA THR A 55 2.31 0.43 5.84
C THR A 55 3.67 0.11 6.46
N GLU A 56 3.90 -1.12 6.92
CA GLU A 56 5.19 -1.54 7.44
C GLU A 56 6.26 -1.62 6.36
N GLU A 57 5.91 -2.01 5.13
CA GLU A 57 6.82 -1.95 3.99
C GLU A 57 7.18 -0.51 3.61
N LEU A 58 6.19 0.38 3.55
CA LEU A 58 6.38 1.81 3.31
C LEU A 58 7.31 2.43 4.37
N ARG A 59 7.10 2.11 5.66
CA ARG A 59 7.96 2.56 6.75
C ARG A 59 9.40 2.06 6.60
N ARG A 60 9.59 0.80 6.19
CA ARG A 60 10.93 0.24 5.90
C ARG A 60 11.61 1.01 4.76
N GLU A 61 10.85 1.31 3.72
CA GLU A 61 11.35 2.02 2.55
C GLU A 61 11.78 3.46 2.86
N ILE A 62 10.98 4.17 3.67
CA ILE A 62 11.30 5.52 4.17
C ILE A 62 12.56 5.50 5.03
N ARG A 63 12.68 4.53 5.96
CA ARG A 63 13.86 4.41 6.84
C ARG A 63 15.15 4.11 6.08
N ARG A 64 15.07 3.34 4.99
CA ARG A 64 16.22 3.02 4.13
C ARG A 64 16.79 4.28 3.47
N HIS A 65 15.93 5.21 3.06
CA HIS A 65 16.33 6.40 2.32
C HIS A 65 16.60 7.63 3.19
N GLY A 66 16.07 7.70 4.41
CA GLY A 66 16.37 8.79 5.36
C GLY A 66 17.79 8.75 5.95
N ARG A 67 18.64 7.79 5.56
CA ARG A 67 20.03 7.64 6.01
C ARG A 67 21.08 8.13 4.99
N HIS A 68 20.65 8.73 3.88
CA HIS A 68 21.52 9.29 2.84
C HIS A 68 21.42 10.81 2.79
#